data_AF-A0A838KCK3-F1
#
_entry.id   AF-A0A838KCK3-F1
#
_cell.length_a   1.000
_cell.length_b   1.000
_cell.length_c   1.000
_cell.angle_alpha   90.00
_cell.angle_beta   90.00
_cell.angle_gamma   90.00
#
_symmetry.space_group_name_H-M   'P 1'
#
loop_
_entity.id
_entity.type
_entity.pdbx_description
1 polymer ?
#
loop_
_entity_poly.entity_id
_entity_poly.type
_entity_poly.pdbx_seq_one_letter_code
_entity_poly.pdbx_strand_id
1 'polypeptide(L)'
;MSAAGLRDLDASALTRWAVLGRDALGAAREEIDELNVYPVPDGDTGTNLHLTVAAAVEALEALEAEPDAGLGARCAALAQGALLGARGNSGVILSQLLRGFADSLSFDRVGA
;
A
#
# COMPACT_ATOMS: atom_id res chain seq x y z
N MET A 1 3.15 -19.81 -17.19
CA MET A 1 4.25 -19.09 -16.49
C MET A 1 4.47 -19.78 -15.16
N SER A 2 5.66 -20.34 -14.93
CA SER A 2 5.99 -20.93 -13.63
C SER A 2 6.02 -19.82 -12.58
N ALA A 3 5.17 -19.92 -11.56
CA ALA A 3 5.24 -19.08 -10.38
C ALA A 3 6.47 -19.51 -9.56
N ALA A 4 7.66 -19.09 -9.99
CA ALA A 4 8.79 -19.10 -9.09
C ALA A 4 8.43 -18.14 -7.94
N GLY A 5 8.25 -18.68 -6.75
CA GLY A 5 7.91 -17.90 -5.56
C GLY A 5 8.93 -16.78 -5.37
N LEU A 6 8.42 -15.60 -5.01
CA LEU A 6 9.24 -14.45 -4.67
C LEU A 6 10.11 -14.81 -3.46
N ARG A 7 11.44 -14.78 -3.62
CA ARG A 7 12.38 -15.15 -2.53
C ARG A 7 12.78 -13.94 -1.70
N ASP A 8 12.87 -12.77 -2.35
CA ASP A 8 13.29 -11.50 -1.75
C ASP A 8 12.31 -10.41 -2.15
N LEU A 9 12.05 -9.46 -1.26
CA LEU A 9 11.27 -8.27 -1.56
C LEU A 9 12.20 -7.20 -2.15
N ASP A 10 12.21 -7.08 -3.48
CA ASP A 10 12.91 -5.99 -4.17
C ASP A 10 11.97 -4.82 -4.53
N ALA A 11 12.55 -3.78 -5.10
CA ALA A 11 11.84 -2.58 -5.56
C ALA A 11 10.69 -2.89 -6.54
N SER A 12 10.91 -3.82 -7.49
CA SER A 12 9.90 -4.21 -8.48
C SER A 12 8.79 -5.02 -7.84
N ALA A 13 9.13 -5.92 -6.94
CA ALA A 13 8.20 -6.73 -6.19
C ALA A 13 7.30 -5.89 -5.30
N LEU A 14 7.84 -4.88 -4.61
CA LEU A 14 7.04 -3.94 -3.82
C LEU A 14 6.02 -3.19 -4.69
N THR A 15 6.47 -2.61 -5.81
CA THR A 15 5.57 -1.88 -6.71
C THR A 15 4.50 -2.81 -7.28
N ARG A 16 4.88 -4.02 -7.70
CA ARG A 16 3.93 -5.03 -8.19
C ARG A 16 2.93 -5.45 -7.12
N TRP A 17 3.39 -5.66 -5.89
CA TRP A 17 2.53 -5.98 -4.76
C TRP A 17 1.52 -4.87 -4.48
N ALA A 18 1.94 -3.60 -4.51
CA ALA A 18 1.06 -2.46 -4.29
C ALA A 18 -0.03 -2.36 -5.38
N VAL A 19 0.35 -2.55 -6.65
CA VAL A 19 -0.59 -2.59 -7.79
C VAL A 19 -1.59 -3.74 -7.63
N LEU A 20 -1.12 -4.96 -7.38
CA LEU A 20 -1.99 -6.12 -7.18
C LEU A 20 -2.90 -5.96 -5.95
N GLY A 21 -2.39 -5.34 -4.89
CA GLY A 21 -3.15 -5.01 -3.69
C GLY A 21 -4.26 -3.99 -3.95
N ARG A 22 -3.98 -2.93 -4.70
CA ARG A 22 -5.00 -1.96 -5.16
C ARG A 22 -6.10 -2.67 -5.94
N ASP A 23 -5.73 -3.51 -6.89
CA ASP A 23 -6.67 -4.19 -7.78
C ASP A 23 -7.53 -5.21 -6.99
N ALA A 24 -6.91 -5.97 -6.09
CA ALA A 24 -7.61 -6.89 -5.20
C ALA A 24 -8.59 -6.17 -4.26
N LEU A 25 -8.18 -5.03 -3.67
CA LEU A 25 -9.07 -4.20 -2.86
C LEU A 25 -10.19 -3.58 -3.69
N GLY A 26 -9.94 -3.24 -4.95
CA GLY A 26 -10.97 -2.77 -5.87
C GLY A 26 -12.02 -3.85 -6.14
N ALA A 27 -11.56 -5.08 -6.39
CA ALA A 27 -12.45 -6.23 -6.64
C ALA A 27 -13.26 -6.64 -5.39
N ALA A 28 -12.67 -6.54 -4.19
CA ALA A 28 -13.30 -6.90 -2.93
C ALA A 28 -14.02 -5.71 -2.24
N ARG A 29 -14.05 -4.53 -2.86
CA ARG A 29 -14.51 -3.29 -2.24
C ARG A 29 -15.92 -3.41 -1.65
N GLU A 30 -16.87 -3.85 -2.47
CA GLU A 30 -18.29 -3.96 -2.07
C GLU A 30 -18.46 -5.01 -0.97
N GLU A 31 -17.80 -6.16 -1.09
CA GLU A 31 -17.80 -7.20 -0.06
C GLU A 31 -17.27 -6.66 1.29
N ILE A 32 -16.17 -5.91 1.28
CA ILE A 32 -15.59 -5.32 2.49
C ILE A 32 -16.51 -4.22 3.07
N ASP A 33 -17.12 -3.38 2.21
CA ASP A 33 -18.08 -2.35 2.62
C ASP A 33 -19.28 -2.99 3.34
N GLU A 34 -19.73 -4.18 2.90
CA GLU A 34 -20.83 -4.94 3.52
C GLU A 34 -20.45 -5.61 4.86
N LEU A 35 -19.18 -5.93 5.08
CA LEU A 35 -18.72 -6.57 6.33
C LEU A 35 -18.75 -5.63 7.54
N ASN A 36 -18.60 -4.31 7.33
CA ASN A 36 -18.54 -3.35 8.44
C ASN A 36 -19.94 -3.04 9.00
N VAL A 37 -20.39 -3.87 9.94
CA VAL A 37 -21.76 -3.81 10.49
C VAL A 37 -21.88 -3.24 11.92
N TYR A 38 -20.85 -2.57 12.47
CA TYR A 38 -20.86 -2.14 13.87
C TYR A 38 -20.45 -0.67 14.12
N PRO A 39 -21.17 0.11 14.97
CA PRO A 39 -22.54 -0.08 15.46
C PRO A 39 -23.60 0.40 14.45
N VAL A 40 -23.18 1.14 13.41
CA VAL A 40 -23.97 1.58 12.25
C VAL A 40 -23.08 1.38 11.02
N PRO A 41 -23.57 0.73 9.94
CA PRO A 41 -22.79 0.57 8.73
C PRO A 41 -22.53 1.95 8.10
N ASP A 42 -21.26 2.34 8.03
CA ASP A 42 -20.82 3.48 7.21
C ASP A 42 -20.67 3.07 5.73
N GLY A 43 -20.53 1.76 5.47
CA GLY A 43 -20.54 1.18 4.12
C GLY A 43 -19.40 1.68 3.24
N ASP A 44 -18.30 2.13 3.84
CA ASP A 44 -17.21 2.80 3.13
C ASP A 44 -15.82 2.24 3.45
N THR A 45 -15.71 1.17 4.24
CA THR A 45 -14.42 0.60 4.65
C THR A 45 -13.59 0.09 3.45
N GLY A 46 -14.15 -0.75 2.60
CA GLY A 46 -13.52 -1.23 1.37
C GLY A 46 -13.21 -0.07 0.42
N THR A 47 -14.14 0.88 0.28
CA THR A 47 -13.94 2.11 -0.50
C THR A 47 -12.70 2.87 -0.01
N ASN A 48 -12.62 3.10 1.30
CA ASN A 48 -11.56 3.85 1.96
C ASN A 48 -10.20 3.16 1.80
N LEU A 49 -10.14 1.83 1.95
CA LEU A 49 -8.92 1.04 1.74
C LEU A 49 -8.45 1.11 0.29
N HIS A 50 -9.34 0.89 -0.68
CA HIS A 50 -8.99 0.92 -2.10
C HIS A 50 -8.44 2.28 -2.51
N LEU A 51 -9.12 3.38 -2.15
CA LEU A 51 -8.67 4.74 -2.50
C LEU A 51 -7.34 5.10 -1.82
N THR A 52 -7.12 4.63 -0.59
CA THR A 52 -5.85 4.85 0.11
C THR A 52 -4.69 4.15 -0.60
N VAL A 53 -4.87 2.89 -1.01
CA VAL A 53 -3.84 2.17 -1.76
C VAL A 53 -3.68 2.72 -3.18
N ALA A 54 -4.77 3.20 -3.81
CA ALA A 54 -4.68 3.85 -5.11
C ALA A 54 -3.74 5.07 -5.08
N ALA A 55 -3.89 5.94 -4.08
CA ALA A 55 -2.98 7.08 -3.89
C ALA A 55 -1.53 6.65 -3.60
N ALA A 56 -1.35 5.54 -2.86
CA ALA A 56 -0.02 4.97 -2.63
C ALA A 56 0.64 4.49 -3.93
N VAL A 57 -0.15 3.88 -4.83
CA VAL A 57 0.35 3.45 -6.13
C VAL A 57 0.63 4.62 -7.06
N GLU A 58 -0.23 5.65 -7.08
CA GLU A 58 0.05 6.89 -7.83
C GLU A 58 1.40 7.52 -7.42
N ALA A 59 1.72 7.52 -6.12
CA ALA A 59 3.01 7.98 -5.62
C ALA A 59 4.19 7.10 -6.08
N LEU A 60 3.98 5.79 -6.22
CA LEU A 60 4.99 4.87 -6.77
C LEU A 60 5.17 5.07 -8.28
N GLU A 61 4.09 5.27 -9.02
CA GLU A 61 4.10 5.54 -10.46
C GLU A 61 4.82 6.86 -10.77
N ALA A 62 4.68 7.87 -9.90
CA ALA A 62 5.44 9.12 -10.01
C ALA A 62 6.97 8.93 -9.88
N LEU A 63 7.44 7.85 -9.24
CA LEU A 63 8.85 7.49 -9.17
C LEU A 63 9.35 6.71 -10.39
N GLU A 64 8.48 6.30 -11.33
CA GLU A 64 8.95 5.59 -12.54
C GLU A 64 9.83 6.46 -13.44
N ALA A 65 9.75 7.79 -13.29
CA ALA A 65 10.66 8.73 -13.93
C ALA A 65 12.11 8.67 -13.36
N GLU A 66 12.32 7.98 -12.23
CA GLU A 66 13.59 7.84 -11.51
C GLU A 66 14.01 6.34 -11.52
N PRO A 67 14.64 5.84 -12.60
CA PRO A 67 14.93 4.41 -12.78
C PRO A 67 15.86 3.83 -11.69
N ASP A 68 16.65 4.68 -11.04
CA ASP A 68 17.55 4.30 -9.94
C ASP A 68 16.88 4.32 -8.56
N ALA A 69 15.58 4.62 -8.47
CA ALA A 69 14.82 4.60 -7.23
C ALA A 69 14.73 3.17 -6.64
N GLY A 70 15.62 2.88 -5.70
CA GLY A 70 15.68 1.62 -4.97
C GLY A 70 14.53 1.39 -3.99
N LEU A 71 14.56 0.23 -3.32
CA LEU A 71 13.49 -0.23 -2.43
C LEU A 71 13.12 0.81 -1.35
N GLY A 72 14.11 1.46 -0.73
CA GLY A 72 13.85 2.47 0.31
C GLY A 72 13.06 3.68 -0.18
N ALA A 73 13.41 4.22 -1.37
CA ALA A 73 12.68 5.33 -1.97
C ALA A 73 11.24 4.94 -2.30
N ARG A 74 11.03 3.73 -2.81
CA ARG A 74 9.69 3.19 -3.10
C ARG A 74 8.87 2.92 -1.84
N CYS A 75 9.49 2.41 -0.76
CA CYS A 75 8.82 2.27 0.54
C CYS A 75 8.37 3.63 1.08
N ALA A 76 9.25 4.64 0.99
CA ALA A 76 8.91 6.00 1.42
C ALA A 76 7.76 6.59 0.61
N ALA A 77 7.79 6.45 -0.72
CA ALA A 77 6.71 6.93 -1.60
C ALA A 77 5.39 6.19 -1.35
N LEU A 78 5.41 4.87 -1.18
CA LEU A 78 4.23 4.08 -0.83
C LEU A 78 3.61 4.60 0.49
N ALA A 79 4.42 4.74 1.54
CA ALA A 79 3.95 5.20 2.84
C ALA A 79 3.41 6.64 2.78
N GLN A 80 4.11 7.53 2.08
CA GLN A 80 3.71 8.93 1.94
C GLN A 80 2.43 9.06 1.10
N GLY A 81 2.34 8.35 -0.02
CA GLY A 81 1.14 8.34 -0.88
C GLY A 81 -0.08 7.80 -0.15
N ALA A 82 0.08 6.71 0.60
CA ALA A 82 -0.98 6.19 1.46
C ALA A 82 -1.42 7.20 2.54
N LEU A 83 -0.47 7.88 3.18
CA LEU A 83 -0.77 8.86 4.23
C LEU A 83 -1.51 10.08 3.69
N LEU A 84 -1.05 10.64 2.57
CA LEU A 84 -1.68 11.82 1.96
C LEU A 84 -3.03 11.50 1.29
N GLY A 85 -3.18 10.26 0.80
CA GLY A 85 -4.41 9.78 0.18
C GLY A 85 -5.41 9.12 1.11
N ALA A 86 -5.07 8.96 2.40
CA ALA A 86 -5.87 8.24 3.38
C ALA A 86 -7.32 8.74 3.43
N ARG A 87 -8.28 7.81 3.39
CA ARG A 87 -9.72 8.10 3.48
C ARG A 87 -10.34 7.41 4.68
N GLY A 88 -11.13 8.17 5.45
CA GLY A 88 -11.78 7.67 6.66
C GLY A 88 -10.81 7.07 7.69
N ASN A 89 -11.36 6.37 8.67
CA ASN A 89 -10.55 5.76 9.73
C ASN A 89 -9.73 4.58 9.19
N SER A 90 -10.33 3.76 8.33
CA SER A 90 -9.69 2.57 7.74
C SER A 90 -8.48 2.93 6.89
N GLY A 91 -8.57 4.00 6.10
CA GLY A 91 -7.43 4.52 5.33
C GLY A 91 -6.32 5.08 6.21
N VAL A 92 -6.65 5.81 7.27
CA VAL A 92 -5.65 6.33 8.23
C VAL A 92 -4.91 5.17 8.90
N ILE A 93 -5.62 4.16 9.41
CA ILE A 93 -5.01 2.98 10.02
C ILE A 93 -4.08 2.27 9.02
N LEU A 94 -4.56 2.02 7.80
CA LEU A 94 -3.76 1.40 6.76
C LEU A 94 -2.50 2.21 6.45
N SER A 95 -2.60 3.54 6.34
CA SER A 95 -1.44 4.38 6.08
C SER A 95 -0.37 4.29 7.18
N GLN A 96 -0.79 4.14 8.44
CA GLN A 96 0.16 4.00 9.54
C GLN A 96 0.81 2.61 9.56
N LEU A 97 0.08 1.56 9.16
CA LEU A 97 0.66 0.24 8.96
C LEU A 97 1.73 0.26 7.86
N LEU A 98 1.43 0.90 6.72
CA LEU A 98 2.37 1.05 5.61
C LEU A 98 3.58 1.91 5.99
N ARG A 99 3.38 2.95 6.80
CA ARG A 99 4.47 3.75 7.35
C ARG A 99 5.37 2.94 8.26
N GLY A 100 4.81 2.19 9.22
CA GLY A 100 5.59 1.32 10.09
C GLY A 100 6.37 0.24 9.32
N PHE A 101 5.77 -0.30 8.26
CA PHE A 101 6.44 -1.21 7.34
C PHE A 101 7.63 -0.54 6.63
N ALA A 102 7.45 0.65 6.06
CA ALA A 102 8.52 1.39 5.40
C ALA A 102 9.65 1.77 6.36
N ASP A 103 9.30 2.20 7.57
CA ASP A 103 10.27 2.52 8.62
C ASP A 103 11.10 1.28 8.97
N SER A 104 10.47 0.10 9.14
CA SER A 104 11.16 -1.16 9.44
C SER A 104 12.17 -1.56 8.36
N LEU A 105 11.85 -1.34 7.08
CA LEU A 105 12.75 -1.61 5.96
C LEU A 105 13.86 -0.56 5.79
N SER A 106 13.68 0.63 6.37
CA SER A 106 14.71 1.68 6.41
C SER A 106 15.74 1.45 7.53
N PHE A 107 15.39 0.69 8.57
CA PHE A 107 16.22 0.51 9.76
C PHE A 107 17.37 -0.51 9.64
N ASP A 108 17.53 -1.19 8.50
CA ASP A 108 18.59 -2.20 8.31
C ASP A 108 19.94 -1.66 7.78
N ARG A 109 20.30 -0.40 8.09
CA ARG A 109 21.66 0.13 7.88
C ARG A 109 22.20 1.04 8.99
N VAL A 110 21.93 0.72 10.25
CA VAL A 110 22.75 1.22 11.36
C VAL A 110 23.22 0.04 12.19
N GLY A 111 24.33 -0.58 11.77
CA GLY A 111 25.00 -1.65 12.51
C GLY A 111 25.29 -2.90 11.70
N ALA A 112 26.16 -2.79 10.69
CA ALA A 112 26.95 -3.89 10.14
C ALA A 112 28.40 -3.41 10.01
#